data_AF-A0A645IRC8-F1
#
_entry.id   AF-A0A645IRC8-F1
#
_cell.length_a   1.000
_cell.length_b   1.000
_cell.length_c   1.000
_cell.angle_alpha   90.00
_cell.angle_beta   90.00
_cell.angle_gamma   90.00
#
_symmetry.space_group_name_H-M   'P 1'
#
loop_
_entity.id
_entity.type
_entity.pdbx_description
1 polymer ?
#
loop_
_entity_poly.entity_id
_entity_poly.type
_entity_poly.pdbx_seq_one_letter_code
_entity_poly.pdbx_strand_id
1 'polypeptide(L)' 'MIDRAKMLLISHLAFSEAQAHRYIEKQAMDMRATKRAIAEEILKTYES' A
#
# COMPACT_ATOMS: atom_id res chain seq x y z
N MET A 1 5.50 2.26 8.43
CA MET A 1 5.30 2.70 7.03
C MET A 1 4.27 1.84 6.32
N ILE A 2 4.42 0.51 6.31
CA ILE A 2 3.44 -0.40 5.70
C ILE A 2 2.04 -0.25 6.33
N ASP A 3 1.93 -0.16 7.65
CA ASP A 3 0.62 0.02 8.31
C ASP A 3 -0.03 1.36 7.97
N ARG A 4 0.75 2.44 7.82
CA ARG A 4 0.22 3.74 7.35
C ARG A 4 -0.26 3.66 5.91
N ALA A 5 0.49 3.00 5.02
CA ALA A 5 0.05 2.76 3.65
C ALA A 5 -1.23 1.92 3.62
N LYS A 6 -1.35 0.88 4.46
CA LYS A 6 -2.60 0.11 4.61
C LYS A 6 -3.76 1.01 5.05
N MET A 7 -3.56 1.86 6.07
CA MET A 7 -4.59 2.79 6.55
C MET A 7 -5.05 3.74 5.44
N LEU A 8 -4.14 4.28 4.64
CA LEU A 8 -4.48 5.12 3.49
C LEU A 8 -5.27 4.37 2.42
N LEU A 9 -4.90 3.12 2.11
CA LEU A 9 -5.68 2.30 1.19
C LEU A 9 -7.09 2.01 1.74
N ILE A 10 -7.23 1.80 3.04
CA ILE A 10 -8.52 1.62 3.70
C ILE A 10 -9.36 2.91 3.61
N SER A 11 -8.76 4.07 3.90
CA SER A 11 -9.50 5.34 3.92
C SER A 11 -9.84 5.88 2.52
N HIS A 12 -8.92 5.76 1.55
CA HIS A 12 -9.10 6.31 0.20
C HIS A 12 -9.80 5.35 -0.76
N LEU A 13 -9.55 4.05 -0.65
CA LEU A 13 -10.07 3.03 -1.57
C LEU A 13 -11.11 2.10 -0.92
N ALA A 14 -11.50 2.36 0.33
CA ALA A 14 -12.44 1.54 1.09
C ALA A 14 -12.04 0.05 1.16
N PHE A 15 -10.73 -0.23 1.12
CA PHE A 15 -10.22 -1.60 1.24
C PHE A 15 -10.41 -2.13 2.66
N SER A 16 -10.56 -3.44 2.79
CA SER A 16 -10.36 -4.13 4.07
C SER A 16 -8.87 -4.29 4.36
N GLU A 17 -8.49 -4.56 5.61
CA GLU A 17 -7.08 -4.76 5.96
C GLU A 17 -6.43 -5.88 5.14
N ALA A 18 -7.15 -6.98 4.92
CA ALA A 18 -6.68 -8.09 4.10
C ALA A 18 -6.50 -7.68 2.62
N GLN A 19 -7.41 -6.88 2.07
CA GLN A 19 -7.29 -6.34 0.72
C GLN A 19 -6.11 -5.39 0.59
N ALA A 20 -5.93 -4.47 1.54
CA ALA A 20 -4.80 -3.54 1.57
C ALA A 20 -3.46 -4.28 1.67
N HIS A 21 -3.37 -5.31 2.51
CA HIS A 21 -2.18 -6.15 2.61
C HIS A 21 -1.89 -6.85 1.29
N ARG A 22 -2.90 -7.54 0.71
CA ARG A 22 -2.77 -8.25 -0.56
C ARG A 22 -2.42 -7.31 -1.72
N TYR A 23 -2.94 -6.09 -1.71
CA TYR A 23 -2.63 -5.08 -2.71
C TYR A 23 -1.15 -4.72 -2.68
N ILE A 24 -0.60 -4.43 -1.50
CA ILE A 24 0.83 -4.11 -1.33
C ILE A 24 1.70 -5.29 -1.75
N GLU A 25 1.33 -6.52 -1.39
CA GLU A 25 2.08 -7.72 -1.78
C GLU A 25 2.05 -7.97 -3.29
N LYS A 26 0.87 -7.85 -3.90
CA LYS A 26 0.72 -7.99 -5.35
C LYS A 26 1.54 -6.93 -6.09
N GLN A 27 1.45 -5.67 -5.67
CA GLN A 27 2.25 -4.58 -6.27
C GLN A 27 3.75 -4.80 -6.09
N ALA A 28 4.18 -5.29 -4.93
CA ALA A 28 5.60 -5.61 -4.68
C ALA A 28 6.11 -6.69 -5.64
N MET A 29 5.30 -7.72 -5.92
CA MET A 29 5.65 -8.76 -6.89
C MET A 29 5.66 -8.24 -8.33
N ASP A 30 4.62 -7.51 -8.74
CA ASP A 30 4.46 -6.98 -10.10
C ASP A 30 5.59 -6.00 -10.44
N MET A 31 5.97 -5.13 -9.50
CA MET A 31 7.05 -4.14 -9.67
C MET A 31 8.44 -4.69 -9.34
N ARG A 32 8.55 -5.95 -8.89
CA ARG A 32 9.79 -6.54 -8.34
C ARG A 32 10.46 -5.64 -7.30
N ALA A 33 9.63 -5.02 -6.46
CA ALA A 33 10.05 -4.07 -5.45
C ALA A 33 9.81 -4.64 -4.05
N THR A 34 10.47 -4.06 -3.04
CA THR A 34 10.18 -4.44 -1.65
C THR A 34 8.84 -3.86 -1.20
N LYS A 35 8.14 -4.54 -0.27
CA LYS A 35 6.89 -4.01 0.31
C LYS A 35 7.05 -2.60 0.90
N ARG A 36 8.26 -2.26 1.35
CA ARG A 36 8.60 -0.95 1.90
C ARG A 36 8.60 0.14 0.81
N ALA A 37 9.18 -0.14 -0.36
CA ALA A 37 9.17 0.78 -1.50
C ALA A 37 7.75 1.05 -1.99
N ILE A 38 6.92 0.00 -2.12
CA ILE A 38 5.50 0.17 -2.48
C ILE A 38 4.75 0.99 -1.44
N ALA A 39 4.99 0.75 -0.15
CA ALA A 39 4.35 1.53 0.91
C ALA A 39 4.78 3.01 0.88
N GLU A 40 6.04 3.31 0.58
CA GLU A 40 6.53 4.69 0.39
C GLU A 40 5.89 5.35 -0.82
N GLU A 41 5.71 4.63 -1.92
CA GLU A 41 5.06 5.14 -3.13
C GLU A 41 3.56 5.43 -2.91
N ILE A 42 2.87 4.55 -2.19
CA ILE A 42 1.48 4.78 -1.76
C ILE A 42 1.41 6.03 -0.87
N LEU A 43 2.27 6.15 0.13
CA LEU A 43 2.31 7.33 1.00
C LEU A 43 2.53 8.60 0.17
N LYS A 44 3.49 8.60 -0.76
CA LYS A 44 3.77 9.74 -1.64
C LYS A 44 2.58 10.12 -2.53
N THR A 45 1.80 9.13 -2.98
CA THR A 45 0.65 9.32 -3.86
C THR A 45 -0.56 9.93 -3.11
N TYR A 46 -0.75 9.59 -1.83
CA TYR A 46 -1.94 9.99 -1.06
C TYR A 46 -1.68 11.01 0.06
N GLU A 47 -0.44 11.26 0.49
CA GLU A 47 -0.08 12.33 1.46
C GLU A 47 0.36 13.65 0.78
N SER A 48 0.18 13.81 -0.54
CA SER A 48 0.44 15.09 -1.24
C SER A 48 -0.71 16.10 -1.10
#